data_AF-A0A9P3A3E9-F1
#
_entry.id   AF-A0A9P3A3E9-F1
#
_cell.length_a   1.000
_cell.length_b   1.000
_cell.length_c   1.000
_cell.angle_alpha   90.00
_cell.angle_beta   90.00
_cell.angle_gamma   90.00
#
_symmetry.space_group_name_H-M   'P 1'
#
loop_
_entity.id
_entity.type
_entity.pdbx_description
1 polymer ?
#
loop_
_entity_poly.entity_id
_entity_poly.type
_entity_poly.pdbx_seq_one_letter_code
_entity_poly.pdbx_strand_id
1 'polypeptide(L)'
;MARPDSYSFPASSSSNPYRYSTYEDQRPLHEHAHDYPARSEHRGPPQVHPLYHDGPEDQDEAFDVRADFDGDGPRWSERYGSDNGKGHNRGDSKSYRPVEDHVAPAGSVYNPGVKNTTSREELVSVPVLGPEWDKSELHDLSRRGQAEIGAEKRRTAWLAWTRDQRGICGVRWLTRRVVVFGMFVFCAALAVTLYFTIPRPAAFSFYEPAPFTVDNSTIAFSRSPTNFSFSGNLQLLADTSSAYLPTHFTNIQATVYDLNTNKQVATGNYGNHVVPKGQNEPVTLPVTFSYTALNTSDTTWNDYYDACGHIWTGTVRPDLKLRLVVQMSILGLVGHPEASTQISDVTCPFELPANSV
;
A
#
# COMPACT_ATOMS: atom_id res chain seq x y z
N MET A 1 -48.31 -11.33 -38.95
CA MET A 1 -48.37 -11.64 -37.51
C MET A 1 -47.11 -12.41 -37.16
N ALA A 2 -46.16 -11.72 -36.55
CA ALA A 2 -44.78 -12.17 -36.34
C ALA A 2 -44.65 -12.92 -35.00
N ARG A 3 -43.85 -13.99 -35.01
CA ARG A 3 -43.41 -14.77 -33.85
C ARG A 3 -42.25 -14.05 -33.15
N PRO A 4 -42.10 -14.14 -31.82
CA PRO A 4 -40.87 -13.76 -31.15
C PRO A 4 -39.92 -14.96 -31.03
N ASP A 5 -38.69 -14.75 -31.48
CA ASP A 5 -37.59 -15.71 -31.44
C ASP A 5 -37.00 -15.84 -30.03
N SER A 6 -36.79 -17.09 -29.63
CA SER A 6 -36.09 -17.52 -28.42
C SER A 6 -34.58 -17.43 -28.61
N TYR A 7 -33.90 -16.58 -27.85
CA TYR A 7 -32.44 -16.57 -27.75
C TYR A 7 -31.96 -17.49 -26.63
N SER A 8 -31.09 -18.44 -26.99
CA SER A 8 -30.37 -19.33 -26.10
C SER A 8 -28.88 -19.01 -26.19
N PHE A 9 -28.23 -18.84 -25.04
CA PHE A 9 -26.77 -18.66 -24.95
C PHE A 9 -26.12 -19.94 -24.39
N PRO A 10 -24.98 -20.39 -24.96
CA PRO A 10 -24.28 -21.56 -24.45
C PRO A 10 -23.41 -21.22 -23.23
N ALA A 11 -23.48 -22.08 -22.21
CA ALA A 11 -22.62 -22.05 -21.04
C ALA A 11 -21.24 -22.64 -21.40
N SER A 12 -20.18 -21.84 -21.29
CA SER A 12 -18.80 -22.32 -21.35
C SER A 12 -18.31 -22.69 -19.96
N SER A 13 -18.16 -24.00 -19.71
CA SER A 13 -17.49 -24.53 -18.54
C SER A 13 -15.96 -24.39 -18.67
N SER A 14 -15.32 -23.61 -17.79
CA SER A 14 -13.88 -23.71 -17.55
C SER A 14 -13.63 -24.02 -16.08
N SER A 15 -13.42 -25.29 -15.79
CA SER A 15 -12.88 -25.79 -14.53
C SER A 15 -11.37 -25.54 -14.47
N ASN A 16 -10.90 -24.83 -13.44
CA ASN A 16 -9.51 -24.88 -13.01
C ASN A 16 -9.46 -25.08 -11.48
N PRO A 17 -8.79 -26.13 -10.96
CA PRO A 17 -8.70 -26.39 -9.53
C PRO A 17 -7.46 -25.70 -8.95
N TYR A 18 -7.65 -24.74 -8.05
CA TYR A 18 -6.57 -24.25 -7.20
C TYR A 18 -6.54 -25.02 -5.88
N ARG A 19 -5.50 -25.85 -5.78
CA ARG A 19 -4.94 -26.45 -4.56
C ARG A 19 -4.54 -25.34 -3.59
N TYR A 20 -5.14 -25.29 -2.40
CA TYR A 20 -4.57 -24.54 -1.28
C TYR A 20 -3.81 -25.49 -0.36
N SER A 21 -2.53 -25.20 -0.20
CA SER A 21 -1.62 -25.82 0.76
C SER A 21 -1.85 -25.19 2.12
N THR A 22 -2.19 -25.99 3.11
CA THR A 22 -2.24 -25.63 4.53
C THR A 22 -0.83 -25.51 5.08
N TYR A 23 -0.47 -24.33 5.61
CA TYR A 23 0.64 -24.18 6.56
C TYR A 23 0.03 -23.75 7.89
N GLU A 24 0.04 -24.66 8.86
CA GLU A 24 -0.14 -24.37 10.28
C GLU A 24 1.13 -23.67 10.78
N ASP A 25 1.00 -22.42 11.25
CA ASP A 25 2.01 -21.76 12.10
C ASP A 25 1.46 -21.73 13.54
N GLN A 26 1.86 -22.74 14.32
CA GLN A 26 1.68 -22.76 15.77
C GLN A 26 2.77 -21.90 16.41
N ARG A 27 2.39 -20.75 16.97
CA ARG A 27 3.22 -20.04 17.97
C ARG A 27 2.60 -20.16 19.35
N PRO A 28 3.36 -20.61 20.37
CA PRO A 28 2.89 -20.62 21.74
C PRO A 28 2.98 -19.23 22.38
N LEU A 29 1.94 -18.89 23.13
CA LEU A 29 1.86 -17.77 24.06
C LEU A 29 2.90 -17.96 25.17
N HIS A 30 3.86 -17.03 25.28
CA HIS A 30 4.71 -16.90 26.46
C HIS A 30 4.23 -15.68 27.25
N GLU A 31 3.52 -15.97 28.33
CA GLU A 31 3.07 -15.04 29.34
C GLU A 31 4.28 -14.66 30.22
N HIS A 32 4.61 -13.37 30.30
CA HIS A 32 5.54 -12.86 31.30
C HIS A 32 4.93 -11.59 31.91
N ALA A 33 4.34 -11.77 33.09
CA ALA A 33 3.96 -10.69 33.98
C ALA A 33 5.24 -10.13 34.63
N HIS A 34 5.44 -8.82 34.52
CA HIS A 34 6.37 -8.08 35.37
C HIS A 34 5.66 -6.84 35.93
N ASP A 35 5.39 -6.91 37.22
CA ASP A 35 5.10 -5.78 38.11
C ASP A 35 6.24 -4.76 38.06
N TYR A 36 5.89 -3.47 37.90
CA TYR A 36 6.77 -2.35 38.22
C TYR A 36 6.03 -1.36 39.14
N PRO A 37 6.64 -0.95 40.26
CA PRO A 37 6.04 0.05 41.14
C PRO A 37 6.19 1.46 40.58
N ALA A 38 5.16 2.27 40.83
CA ALA A 38 5.06 3.67 40.46
C ALA A 38 6.18 4.51 41.08
N ARG A 39 6.99 5.16 40.22
CA ARG A 39 7.94 6.21 40.60
C ARG A 39 7.46 7.54 40.02
N SER A 40 7.02 8.42 40.92
CA SER A 40 6.70 9.81 40.63
C SER A 40 7.98 10.60 40.38
N GLU A 41 8.19 11.12 39.17
CA GLU A 41 9.21 12.15 38.93
C GLU A 41 8.66 13.31 38.11
N HIS A 42 8.87 14.49 38.68
CA HIS A 42 8.67 15.83 38.16
C HIS A 42 9.22 15.97 36.73
N ARG A 43 8.36 16.32 35.76
CA ARG A 43 8.79 16.79 34.43
C ARG A 43 8.81 18.31 34.41
N GLY A 44 10.01 18.88 34.42
CA GLY A 44 10.27 20.23 33.94
C GLY A 44 10.14 20.32 32.40
N PRO A 45 10.13 21.55 31.84
CA PRO A 45 9.90 21.77 30.41
C PRO A 45 11.05 21.23 29.53
N PRO A 46 10.76 20.83 28.28
CA PRO A 46 11.72 20.19 27.39
C PRO A 46 12.82 21.16 26.95
N GLN A 47 14.07 20.77 27.17
CA GLN A 47 15.21 21.44 26.57
C GLN A 47 15.30 21.06 25.09
N VAL A 48 15.45 22.08 24.26
CA VAL A 48 15.73 21.99 22.82
C VAL A 48 17.19 21.58 22.66
N HIS A 49 17.44 20.38 22.13
CA HIS A 49 18.77 19.96 21.70
C HIS A 49 19.08 20.58 20.32
N PRO A 50 20.11 21.43 20.18
CA PRO A 50 20.68 21.72 18.87
C PRO A 50 21.58 20.56 18.46
N LEU A 51 21.20 19.86 17.39
CA LEU A 51 22.07 18.92 16.68
C LEU A 51 23.08 19.74 15.86
N TYR A 52 24.16 20.17 16.52
CA TYR A 52 25.46 20.39 15.88
C TYR A 52 26.47 19.57 16.67
N HIS A 53 27.01 18.55 16.01
CA HIS A 53 28.10 17.75 16.53
C HIS A 53 29.38 18.51 16.16
N ASP A 54 29.90 19.31 17.10
CA ASP A 54 31.29 19.77 17.03
C ASP A 54 32.16 18.53 17.25
N GLY A 55 32.84 18.11 16.17
CA GLY A 55 34.00 17.24 16.27
C GLY A 55 35.16 18.01 16.89
N PRO A 56 36.19 17.32 17.42
CA PRO A 56 37.37 18.00 17.93
C PRO A 56 37.94 18.90 16.84
N GLU A 57 38.06 20.19 17.15
CA GLU A 57 38.69 21.19 16.32
C GLU A 57 40.09 20.70 15.95
N ASP A 58 40.28 20.28 14.70
CA ASP A 58 41.59 20.23 14.08
C ASP A 58 42.12 21.66 14.16
N GLN A 59 43.03 21.89 15.11
CA GLN A 59 43.75 23.14 15.22
C GLN A 59 44.51 23.31 13.91
N ASP A 60 43.99 24.16 13.02
CA ASP A 60 44.67 24.58 11.82
C ASP A 60 46.04 25.14 12.23
N GLU A 61 47.09 24.33 12.06
CA GLU A 61 48.46 24.75 12.27
C GLU A 61 48.68 26.05 11.50
N ALA A 62 49.09 27.11 12.21
CA ALA A 62 49.29 28.42 11.63
C ALA A 62 50.22 28.30 10.42
N PHE A 63 49.74 28.74 9.26
CA PHE A 63 50.44 28.64 7.97
C PHE A 63 51.81 29.33 8.05
N ASP A 64 52.87 28.55 8.26
CA ASP A 64 54.24 29.03 8.29
C ASP A 64 54.77 29.16 6.85
N VAL A 65 54.71 30.39 6.33
CA VAL A 65 55.18 30.76 5.00
C VAL A 65 56.68 30.45 4.81
N ARG A 66 57.46 30.38 5.90
CA ARG A 66 58.92 30.21 5.82
C ARG A 66 59.30 28.75 5.58
N ALA A 67 58.52 27.80 6.09
CA ALA A 67 58.73 26.37 5.88
C ALA A 67 58.59 25.94 4.40
N ASP A 68 57.81 26.68 3.59
CA ASP A 68 57.60 26.36 2.17
C ASP A 68 58.78 26.81 1.27
N PHE A 69 59.61 27.74 1.75
CA PHE A 69 60.82 28.19 1.02
C PHE A 69 62.09 27.45 1.42
N ASP A 70 62.17 26.96 2.66
CA ASP A 70 63.35 26.26 3.18
C ASP A 70 63.34 24.74 2.90
N GLY A 71 62.27 24.21 2.30
CA GLY A 71 62.17 22.82 1.83
C GLY A 71 61.78 21.80 2.91
N ASP A 72 61.52 22.25 4.13
CA ASP A 72 61.10 21.43 5.28
C ASP A 72 59.56 21.33 5.44
N GLY A 73 58.78 22.04 4.61
CA GLY A 73 57.32 21.93 4.56
C GLY A 73 56.83 20.63 3.89
N PRO A 74 55.70 20.05 4.34
CA PRO A 74 55.14 18.84 3.72
C PRO A 74 54.81 19.10 2.24
N ARG A 75 55.42 18.30 1.36
CA ARG A 75 55.18 18.40 -0.10
C ARG A 75 53.71 18.14 -0.37
N TRP A 76 53.04 19.10 -1.01
CA TRP A 76 51.60 19.09 -1.31
C TRP A 76 51.08 17.81 -2.01
N SER A 77 51.96 16.98 -2.60
CA SER A 77 51.62 15.68 -3.17
C SER A 77 51.23 14.60 -2.13
N GLU A 78 51.59 14.77 -0.86
CA GLU A 78 51.34 13.75 0.17
C GLU A 78 50.04 13.98 0.97
N ARG A 79 49.47 15.19 0.94
CA ARG A 79 48.33 15.56 1.80
C ARG A 79 46.95 15.05 1.31
N TYR A 80 46.85 14.55 0.06
CA TYR A 80 45.58 14.07 -0.51
C TYR A 80 45.64 12.63 -1.07
N GLY A 81 46.59 11.82 -0.62
CA GLY A 81 46.76 10.47 -1.16
C GLY A 81 47.18 9.44 -0.14
N SER A 82 46.31 9.09 0.80
CA SER A 82 46.21 7.71 1.29
C SER A 82 45.01 7.56 2.23
N ASP A 83 43.90 7.03 1.71
CA ASP A 83 42.96 6.32 2.56
C ASP A 83 42.91 4.87 2.08
N ASN A 84 43.31 3.98 3.00
CA ASN A 84 43.12 2.53 3.03
C ASN A 84 43.57 1.67 1.84
N GLY A 85 44.81 1.17 1.94
CA GLY A 85 45.26 0.00 1.19
C GLY A 85 46.48 -0.67 1.82
N LYS A 86 46.26 -1.60 2.75
CA LYS A 86 47.28 -2.56 3.22
C LYS A 86 47.87 -3.32 2.04
N GLY A 87 49.18 -3.26 1.83
CA GLY A 87 49.85 -4.16 0.91
C GLY A 87 51.32 -3.82 0.69
N HIS A 88 52.21 -4.68 1.17
CA HIS A 88 53.64 -4.68 0.90
C HIS A 88 53.99 -4.33 -0.55
N ASN A 89 54.90 -3.37 -0.77
CA ASN A 89 56.22 -3.69 -1.30
C ASN A 89 57.17 -2.48 -1.27
N ARG A 90 58.41 -2.83 -0.97
CA ARG A 90 59.58 -2.00 -0.75
C ARG A 90 60.28 -1.83 -2.10
N GLY A 91 60.51 -0.59 -2.50
CA GLY A 91 61.48 -0.20 -3.53
C GLY A 91 60.96 -0.18 -4.97
N ASP A 92 60.82 1.02 -5.53
CA ASP A 92 61.70 1.43 -6.64
C ASP A 92 61.49 2.92 -6.97
N SER A 93 62.52 3.72 -6.72
CA SER A 93 62.62 5.11 -7.14
C SER A 93 63.12 5.15 -8.59
N LYS A 94 62.24 4.93 -9.57
CA LYS A 94 62.47 5.21 -11.00
C LYS A 94 61.19 4.97 -11.83
N SER A 95 60.39 6.02 -12.05
CA SER A 95 59.49 6.06 -13.21
C SER A 95 59.12 7.50 -13.58
N TYR A 96 60.12 8.33 -13.87
CA TYR A 96 59.94 9.32 -14.93
C TYR A 96 60.08 8.54 -16.25
N ARG A 97 58.97 8.29 -16.96
CA ARG A 97 59.05 7.84 -18.35
C ARG A 97 59.44 9.04 -19.20
N PRO A 98 60.60 9.03 -19.89
CA PRO A 98 60.85 10.02 -20.92
C PRO A 98 59.77 9.87 -22.00
N VAL A 99 59.24 11.00 -22.47
CA VAL A 99 58.36 11.06 -23.63
C VAL A 99 59.16 10.55 -24.82
N GLU A 100 58.72 9.45 -25.43
CA GLU A 100 59.31 8.94 -26.66
C GLU A 100 59.14 9.98 -27.77
N ASP A 101 60.22 10.22 -28.52
CA ASP A 101 60.22 11.12 -29.68
C ASP A 101 59.11 10.72 -30.66
N HIS A 102 58.20 11.64 -30.93
CA HIS A 102 57.15 11.46 -31.92
C HIS A 102 57.79 11.29 -33.31
N VAL A 103 57.88 10.05 -33.79
CA VAL A 103 58.17 9.76 -35.19
C VAL A 103 56.94 10.13 -36.01
N ALA A 104 57.05 11.16 -36.85
CA ALA A 104 56.01 11.51 -37.81
C ALA A 104 55.72 10.29 -38.71
N PRO A 105 54.45 9.88 -38.90
CA PRO A 105 54.14 8.77 -39.78
C PRO A 105 54.54 9.13 -41.21
N ALA A 106 55.61 8.51 -41.68
CA ALA A 106 56.03 8.57 -43.07
C ALA A 106 55.02 7.76 -43.90
N GLY A 107 54.16 8.48 -44.64
CA GLY A 107 53.38 7.92 -45.73
C GLY A 107 51.87 7.89 -45.53
N SER A 108 51.22 9.06 -45.62
CA SER A 108 49.83 9.12 -46.09
C SER A 108 49.83 9.48 -47.58
N VAL A 109 49.87 8.44 -48.41
CA VAL A 109 49.62 8.57 -49.84
C VAL A 109 48.14 8.92 -50.00
N TYR A 110 47.89 10.16 -50.39
CA TYR A 110 46.58 10.70 -50.71
C TYR A 110 45.95 9.87 -51.84
N ASN A 111 44.90 9.11 -51.52
CA ASN A 111 44.16 8.31 -52.48
C ASN A 111 42.75 8.94 -52.64
N PRO A 112 42.49 9.74 -53.69
CA PRO A 112 41.22 10.43 -53.86
C PRO A 112 40.18 9.48 -54.48
N GLY A 113 39.52 8.67 -53.66
CA GLY A 113 38.50 7.77 -54.21
C GLY A 113 37.60 7.01 -53.25
N VAL A 114 37.90 6.96 -51.95
CA VAL A 114 37.14 6.11 -51.02
C VAL A 114 36.56 6.94 -49.88
N LYS A 115 35.26 7.24 -49.98
CA LYS A 115 34.47 7.87 -48.91
C LYS A 115 34.20 6.82 -47.80
N ASN A 116 35.17 6.60 -46.93
CA ASN A 116 34.95 5.88 -45.67
C ASN A 116 34.35 6.85 -44.63
N THR A 117 33.14 6.59 -44.18
CA THR A 117 32.39 7.40 -43.20
C THR A 117 32.76 7.10 -41.74
N THR A 118 33.89 6.43 -41.48
CA THR A 118 34.24 5.93 -40.13
C THR A 118 35.62 6.33 -39.61
N SER A 119 36.36 7.21 -40.30
CA SER A 119 37.60 7.79 -39.77
C SER A 119 37.76 9.24 -40.19
N ARG A 120 36.76 10.06 -39.86
CA ARG A 120 36.94 11.51 -39.89
C ARG A 120 37.69 11.88 -38.61
N GLU A 121 39.00 11.63 -38.61
CA GLU A 121 39.95 12.37 -37.80
C GLU A 121 39.84 13.83 -38.27
N GLU A 122 38.80 14.52 -37.81
CA GLU A 122 38.81 15.96 -37.84
C GLU A 122 40.05 16.33 -37.04
N LEU A 123 41.04 16.89 -37.74
CA LEU A 123 42.07 17.70 -37.14
C LEU A 123 41.33 18.78 -36.35
N VAL A 124 40.98 18.43 -35.10
CA VAL A 124 40.56 19.38 -34.09
C VAL A 124 41.81 20.19 -33.89
N SER A 125 41.92 21.27 -34.66
CA SER A 125 42.89 22.32 -34.40
C SER A 125 42.59 22.75 -33.00
N VAL A 126 43.31 22.18 -32.04
CA VAL A 126 43.30 22.66 -30.67
C VAL A 126 43.81 24.08 -30.84
N PRO A 127 42.97 25.13 -30.67
CA PRO A 127 43.48 26.47 -30.70
C PRO A 127 44.63 26.47 -29.70
N VAL A 128 45.84 26.78 -30.17
CA VAL A 128 47.00 26.87 -29.30
C VAL A 128 46.68 28.04 -28.39
N LEU A 129 46.13 27.75 -27.20
CA LEU A 129 45.90 28.74 -26.16
C LEU A 129 47.29 29.32 -25.87
N GLY A 130 47.54 30.54 -26.31
CA GLY A 130 48.80 31.20 -26.06
C GLY A 130 48.95 31.57 -24.58
N PRO A 131 50.14 32.04 -24.16
CA PRO A 131 50.40 32.46 -22.78
C PRO A 131 49.56 33.65 -22.30
N GLU A 132 48.72 34.25 -23.15
CA GLU A 132 47.79 35.32 -22.82
C GLU A 132 46.54 34.87 -22.04
N TRP A 133 46.26 33.57 -21.95
CA TRP A 133 45.11 33.06 -21.23
C TRP A 133 45.36 33.06 -19.73
N ASP A 134 44.52 33.78 -19.00
CA ASP A 134 44.60 33.81 -17.55
C ASP A 134 44.22 32.43 -16.98
N LYS A 135 44.81 32.06 -15.84
CA LYS A 135 44.56 30.77 -15.17
C LYS A 135 43.07 30.59 -14.83
N SER A 136 42.36 31.70 -14.65
CA SER A 136 40.91 31.77 -14.44
C SER A 136 40.12 31.34 -15.69
N GLU A 137 40.49 31.81 -16.88
CA GLU A 137 39.83 31.47 -18.13
C GLU A 137 40.04 29.99 -18.52
N LEU A 138 41.25 29.48 -18.27
CA LEU A 138 41.58 28.05 -18.42
C LEU A 138 40.76 27.18 -17.47
N HIS A 139 40.51 27.65 -16.26
CA HIS A 139 39.65 26.97 -15.31
C HIS A 139 38.19 26.94 -15.80
N ASP A 140 37.67 28.06 -16.32
CA ASP A 140 36.29 28.17 -16.82
C ASP A 140 36.02 27.29 -18.05
N LEU A 141 37.03 27.08 -18.89
CA LEU A 141 36.97 26.13 -20.01
C LEU A 141 37.07 24.67 -19.57
N SER A 142 37.66 24.42 -18.39
CA SER A 142 37.77 23.07 -17.87
C SER A 142 36.39 22.49 -17.55
N ARG A 143 36.25 21.18 -17.68
CA ARG A 143 35.01 20.45 -17.35
C ARG A 143 34.57 20.69 -15.90
N ARG A 144 35.54 20.92 -15.01
CA ARG A 144 35.33 21.25 -13.60
C ARG A 144 34.80 22.69 -13.44
N GLY A 145 35.42 23.66 -14.08
CA GLY A 145 34.96 25.05 -14.06
C GLY A 145 33.57 25.22 -14.67
N GLN A 146 33.26 24.53 -15.78
CA GLN A 146 31.89 24.54 -16.33
C GLN A 146 30.85 23.97 -15.36
N ALA A 147 31.20 22.92 -14.60
CA ALA A 147 30.33 22.35 -13.58
C ALA A 147 30.14 23.31 -12.40
N GLU A 148 31.19 24.01 -11.98
CA GLU A 148 31.17 25.02 -10.91
C GLU A 148 30.33 26.25 -11.32
N ILE A 149 30.53 26.78 -12.52
CA ILE A 149 29.70 27.85 -13.09
C ILE A 149 28.23 27.42 -13.16
N GLY A 150 27.97 26.17 -13.56
CA GLY A 150 26.62 25.60 -13.59
C GLY A 150 26.00 25.45 -12.19
N ALA A 151 26.79 25.09 -11.18
CA ALA A 151 26.35 25.02 -9.79
C ALA A 151 26.07 26.41 -9.21
N GLU A 152 26.93 27.41 -9.50
CA GLU A 152 26.76 28.78 -9.04
C GLU A 152 25.53 29.45 -9.67
N LYS A 153 25.29 29.24 -10.97
CA LYS A 153 24.06 29.66 -11.64
C LYS A 153 22.81 29.06 -10.99
N ARG A 154 22.85 27.79 -10.60
CA ARG A 154 21.74 27.13 -9.88
C ARG A 154 21.57 27.70 -8.47
N ARG A 155 22.66 27.94 -7.74
CA ARG A 155 22.63 28.51 -6.38
C ARG A 155 22.08 29.94 -6.38
N THR A 156 22.55 30.78 -7.29
CA THR A 156 22.05 32.15 -7.44
C THR A 156 20.59 32.19 -7.89
N ALA A 157 20.18 31.33 -8.83
CA ALA A 157 18.79 31.18 -9.21
C ALA A 157 17.90 30.71 -8.05
N TRP A 158 18.37 29.77 -7.24
CA TRP A 158 17.67 29.29 -6.04
C TRP A 158 17.54 30.37 -4.97
N LEU A 159 18.60 31.13 -4.70
CA LEU A 159 18.58 32.26 -3.76
C LEU A 159 17.65 33.38 -4.25
N ALA A 160 17.65 33.67 -5.55
CA ALA A 160 16.74 34.66 -6.14
C ALA A 160 15.28 34.20 -6.08
N TRP A 161 15.01 32.91 -6.24
CA TRP A 161 13.68 32.33 -6.10
C TRP A 161 13.20 32.32 -4.65
N THR A 162 14.04 31.92 -3.69
CA THR A 162 13.66 31.89 -2.27
C THR A 162 13.40 33.29 -1.69
N ARG A 163 14.01 34.33 -2.28
CA ARG A 163 13.78 35.76 -2.00
C ARG A 163 12.63 36.40 -2.80
N ASP A 164 11.86 35.61 -3.57
CA ASP A 164 10.75 36.10 -4.42
C ASP A 164 11.17 37.11 -5.52
N GLN A 165 12.45 37.19 -5.87
CA GLN A 165 12.95 38.14 -6.89
C GLN A 165 12.80 37.61 -8.33
N ARG A 166 12.71 36.28 -8.50
CA ARG A 166 12.56 35.62 -9.81
C ARG A 166 11.62 34.44 -9.66
N GLY A 167 10.61 34.34 -10.54
CA GLY A 167 9.73 33.18 -10.59
C GLY A 167 10.43 31.93 -11.13
N ILE A 168 9.88 30.76 -10.83
CA ILE A 168 10.38 29.47 -11.36
C ILE A 168 10.32 29.48 -12.90
N CYS A 169 11.36 28.94 -13.54
CA CYS A 169 11.45 28.79 -15.00
C CYS A 169 11.28 30.09 -15.83
N GLY A 170 11.57 31.26 -15.25
CA GLY A 170 11.47 32.55 -15.95
C GLY A 170 10.06 33.13 -16.04
N VAL A 171 9.07 32.47 -15.42
CA VAL A 171 7.68 32.91 -15.40
C VAL A 171 7.48 33.88 -14.24
N ARG A 172 7.32 35.19 -14.53
CA ARG A 172 7.25 36.25 -13.51
C ARG A 172 6.13 36.09 -12.48
N TRP A 173 5.02 35.41 -12.82
CA TRP A 173 3.87 35.26 -11.92
C TRP A 173 3.99 34.06 -10.96
N LEU A 174 4.94 33.15 -11.19
CA LEU A 174 5.09 31.93 -10.40
C LEU A 174 6.11 32.14 -9.26
N THR A 175 5.74 33.03 -8.34
CA THR A 175 6.51 33.35 -7.12
C THR A 175 6.40 32.22 -6.09
N ARG A 176 7.26 32.23 -5.05
CA ARG A 176 7.22 31.21 -3.98
C ARG A 176 5.85 31.17 -3.32
N ARG A 177 5.25 32.34 -3.08
CA ARG A 177 3.91 32.46 -2.49
C ARG A 177 2.85 31.76 -3.34
N VAL A 178 2.85 32.00 -4.65
CA VAL A 178 1.89 31.39 -5.58
C VAL A 178 2.07 29.88 -5.64
N VAL A 179 3.30 29.37 -5.62
CA VAL A 179 3.57 27.93 -5.56
C VAL A 179 3.06 27.29 -4.28
N VAL A 180 3.28 27.94 -3.13
CA VAL A 180 2.78 27.45 -1.83
C VAL A 180 1.24 27.43 -1.80
N PHE A 181 0.59 28.52 -2.23
CA PHE A 181 -0.87 28.55 -2.32
C PHE A 181 -1.41 27.54 -3.36
N GLY A 182 -0.74 27.37 -4.49
CA GLY A 182 -1.11 26.39 -5.51
C GLY A 182 -0.99 24.96 -5.01
N MET A 183 0.10 24.63 -4.31
CA MET A 183 0.29 23.33 -3.66
C MET A 183 -0.75 23.11 -2.56
N PHE A 184 -1.07 24.14 -1.77
CA PHE A 184 -2.13 24.06 -0.76
C PHE A 184 -3.50 23.80 -1.38
N VAL A 185 -3.89 24.54 -2.43
CA VAL A 185 -5.16 24.33 -3.14
C VAL A 185 -5.20 22.95 -3.80
N PHE A 186 -4.09 22.49 -4.39
CA PHE A 186 -3.98 21.15 -4.96
C PHE A 186 -4.16 20.06 -3.89
N CYS A 187 -3.50 20.17 -2.74
CA CYS A 187 -3.68 19.26 -1.61
C CYS A 187 -5.11 19.29 -1.05
N ALA A 188 -5.74 20.47 -0.97
CA ALA A 188 -7.13 20.60 -0.57
C ALA A 188 -8.08 19.92 -1.59
N ALA A 189 -7.86 20.13 -2.89
CA ALA A 189 -8.61 19.45 -3.94
C ALA A 189 -8.41 17.92 -3.90
N LEU A 190 -7.19 17.45 -3.64
CA LEU A 190 -6.92 16.02 -3.41
C LEU A 190 -7.65 15.48 -2.18
N ALA A 191 -7.67 16.20 -1.07
CA ALA A 191 -8.39 15.79 0.13
C ALA A 191 -9.91 15.70 -0.12
N VAL A 192 -10.48 16.67 -0.85
CA VAL A 192 -11.90 16.67 -1.23
C VAL A 192 -12.21 15.52 -2.19
N THR A 193 -11.41 15.31 -3.23
CA THR A 193 -11.61 14.19 -4.16
C THR A 193 -11.45 12.83 -3.47
N LEU A 194 -10.50 12.68 -2.55
CA LEU A 194 -10.34 11.47 -1.75
C LEU A 194 -11.55 11.23 -0.84
N TYR A 195 -12.09 12.28 -0.21
CA TYR A 195 -13.30 12.19 0.61
C TYR A 195 -14.53 11.67 -0.17
N PHE A 196 -14.65 12.01 -1.45
CA PHE A 196 -15.74 11.53 -2.31
C PHE A 196 -15.46 10.16 -2.95
N THR A 197 -14.19 9.84 -3.22
CA THR A 197 -13.80 8.59 -3.91
C THR A 197 -13.62 7.40 -2.97
N ILE A 198 -13.43 7.62 -1.66
CA ILE A 198 -13.40 6.51 -0.70
C ILE A 198 -14.81 5.91 -0.57
N PRO A 199 -14.99 4.64 -0.95
CA PRO A 199 -16.27 3.96 -0.77
C PRO A 199 -16.54 3.77 0.72
N ARG A 200 -17.78 4.06 1.14
CA ARG A 200 -18.22 3.89 2.54
C ARG A 200 -18.85 2.51 2.73
N PRO A 201 -18.73 1.91 3.93
CA PRO A 201 -19.40 0.66 4.23
C PRO A 201 -20.92 0.82 4.16
N ALA A 202 -21.60 -0.21 3.67
CA ALA A 202 -23.06 -0.29 3.68
C ALA A 202 -23.55 -0.76 5.06
N ALA A 203 -24.72 -0.29 5.47
CA ALA A 203 -25.44 -0.90 6.58
C ALA A 203 -26.39 -1.98 6.03
N PHE A 204 -26.62 -3.05 6.79
CA PHE A 204 -27.56 -4.11 6.41
C PHE A 204 -28.68 -4.20 7.44
N SER A 205 -29.91 -4.29 6.96
CA SER A 205 -31.10 -4.63 7.75
C SER A 205 -31.80 -5.85 7.16
N PHE A 206 -32.61 -6.54 7.95
CA PHE A 206 -33.39 -7.66 7.48
C PHE A 206 -34.62 -7.18 6.69
N TYR A 207 -35.02 -7.96 5.68
CA TYR A 207 -36.28 -7.75 5.00
C TYR A 207 -37.45 -8.34 5.82
N GLU A 208 -38.20 -7.48 6.52
CA GLU A 208 -39.21 -7.89 7.51
C GLU A 208 -40.30 -8.88 7.05
N PRO A 209 -40.86 -8.84 5.82
CA PRO A 209 -41.92 -9.79 5.48
C PRO A 209 -41.42 -11.21 5.22
N ALA A 210 -40.12 -11.39 4.93
CA ALA A 210 -39.50 -12.69 4.72
C ALA A 210 -37.97 -12.59 4.86
N PRO A 211 -37.43 -12.55 6.10
CA PRO A 211 -36.01 -12.26 6.32
C PRO A 211 -35.09 -13.38 5.84
N PHE A 212 -35.62 -14.59 5.69
CA PHE A 212 -34.88 -15.73 5.14
C PHE A 212 -35.79 -16.71 4.41
N THR A 213 -35.19 -17.41 3.45
CA THR A 213 -35.80 -18.47 2.65
C THR A 213 -34.92 -19.71 2.71
N VAL A 214 -35.51 -20.90 2.74
CA VAL A 214 -34.78 -22.16 2.92
C VAL A 214 -35.06 -23.10 1.75
N ASP A 215 -34.04 -23.85 1.35
CA ASP A 215 -34.21 -24.97 0.42
C ASP A 215 -34.61 -26.22 1.21
N ASN A 216 -35.89 -26.59 1.12
CA ASN A 216 -36.47 -27.74 1.83
C ASN A 216 -35.76 -29.07 1.53
N SER A 217 -35.07 -29.20 0.39
CA SER A 217 -34.36 -30.42 0.03
C SER A 217 -33.05 -30.64 0.83
N THR A 218 -32.52 -29.57 1.43
CA THR A 218 -31.24 -29.58 2.16
C THR A 218 -31.40 -29.76 3.66
N ILE A 219 -32.64 -29.86 4.15
CA ILE A 219 -32.95 -29.91 5.57
C ILE A 219 -32.55 -31.28 6.14
N ALA A 220 -31.58 -31.26 7.06
CA ALA A 220 -31.20 -32.41 7.86
C ALA A 220 -31.20 -32.02 9.35
N PHE A 221 -31.97 -32.75 10.15
CA PHE A 221 -32.03 -32.63 11.60
C PHE A 221 -31.82 -34.01 12.23
N SER A 222 -30.96 -34.10 13.24
CA SER A 222 -30.71 -35.34 13.99
C SER A 222 -30.49 -35.05 15.48
N ARG A 223 -30.93 -35.98 16.34
CA ARG A 223 -30.73 -36.00 17.79
C ARG A 223 -29.56 -36.86 18.21
N SER A 224 -29.19 -37.85 17.38
CA SER A 224 -28.08 -38.77 17.66
C SER A 224 -27.31 -39.07 16.37
N PRO A 225 -26.24 -38.32 16.06
CA PRO A 225 -25.67 -37.20 16.83
C PRO A 225 -26.57 -35.95 16.81
N THR A 226 -26.47 -35.09 17.83
CA THR A 226 -27.27 -33.86 17.94
C THR A 226 -26.74 -32.80 16.96
N ASN A 227 -27.38 -32.65 15.81
CA ASN A 227 -26.98 -31.66 14.82
C ASN A 227 -28.16 -31.19 13.95
N PHE A 228 -27.95 -30.08 13.25
CA PHE A 228 -28.79 -29.67 12.14
C PHE A 228 -27.93 -29.06 11.03
N SER A 229 -28.38 -29.21 9.79
CA SER A 229 -27.81 -28.54 8.64
C SER A 229 -28.89 -28.26 7.59
N PHE A 230 -28.89 -27.05 7.04
CA PHE A 230 -29.74 -26.68 5.91
C PHE A 230 -29.17 -25.44 5.21
N SER A 231 -29.46 -25.29 3.93
CA SER A 231 -29.06 -24.12 3.14
C SER A 231 -30.24 -23.19 2.91
N GLY A 232 -29.96 -21.90 2.90
CA GLY A 232 -30.97 -20.87 2.69
C GLY A 232 -30.38 -19.59 2.14
N ASN A 233 -31.25 -18.62 1.85
CA ASN A 233 -30.87 -17.28 1.46
C ASN A 233 -31.45 -16.28 2.46
N LEU A 234 -30.58 -15.42 3.00
CA LEU A 234 -31.00 -14.26 3.78
C LEU A 234 -31.40 -13.14 2.83
N GLN A 235 -32.57 -12.55 3.08
CA GLN A 235 -33.02 -11.36 2.38
C GLN A 235 -32.67 -10.14 3.22
N LEU A 236 -31.71 -9.37 2.73
CA LEU A 236 -31.19 -8.18 3.40
C LEU A 236 -31.50 -6.94 2.56
N LEU A 237 -31.60 -5.82 3.24
CA LEU A 237 -31.68 -4.50 2.65
C LEU A 237 -30.36 -3.79 2.94
N ALA A 238 -29.62 -3.47 1.89
CA ALA A 238 -28.39 -2.71 1.97
C ALA A 238 -28.69 -1.21 1.88
N ASP A 239 -28.23 -0.45 2.87
CA ASP A 239 -28.25 1.01 2.85
C ASP A 239 -26.85 1.53 2.51
N THR A 240 -26.73 2.08 1.29
CA THR A 240 -25.52 2.71 0.76
C THR A 240 -25.69 4.23 0.63
N SER A 241 -26.70 4.83 1.28
CA SER A 241 -27.00 6.26 1.18
C SER A 241 -25.85 7.18 1.60
N SER A 242 -24.97 6.68 2.48
CA SER A 242 -23.78 7.41 2.89
C SER A 242 -22.70 7.49 1.80
N ALA A 243 -22.70 6.56 0.83
CA ALA A 243 -21.72 6.50 -0.24
C ALA A 243 -22.13 7.41 -1.43
N TYR A 244 -21.14 8.03 -2.06
CA TYR A 244 -21.37 8.87 -3.24
C TYR A 244 -21.36 8.07 -4.55
N LEU A 245 -20.68 6.93 -4.55
CA LEU A 245 -20.48 6.03 -5.68
C LEU A 245 -21.08 4.65 -5.36
N PRO A 246 -21.45 3.85 -6.38
CA PRO A 246 -21.81 2.45 -6.18
C PRO A 246 -20.69 1.69 -5.46
N THR A 247 -21.06 0.83 -4.51
CA THR A 247 -20.09 0.05 -3.74
C THR A 247 -19.86 -1.30 -4.41
N HIS A 248 -18.60 -1.54 -4.78
CA HIS A 248 -18.15 -2.80 -5.37
C HIS A 248 -17.58 -3.69 -4.27
N PHE A 249 -18.30 -4.75 -3.92
CA PHE A 249 -17.86 -5.76 -2.97
C PHE A 249 -17.12 -6.85 -3.74
N THR A 250 -15.90 -7.18 -3.33
CA THR A 250 -15.16 -8.33 -3.86
C THR A 250 -15.60 -9.62 -3.19
N ASN A 251 -15.98 -9.54 -1.91
CA ASN A 251 -16.48 -10.63 -1.09
C ASN A 251 -17.29 -10.07 0.08
N ILE A 252 -18.42 -10.68 0.39
CA ILE A 252 -19.26 -10.43 1.55
C ILE A 252 -19.37 -11.74 2.32
N GLN A 253 -18.82 -11.77 3.52
CA GLN A 253 -18.93 -12.91 4.43
C GLN A 253 -19.99 -12.62 5.48
N ALA A 254 -20.91 -13.56 5.66
CA ALA A 254 -21.94 -13.48 6.69
C ALA A 254 -21.72 -14.57 7.73
N THR A 255 -21.81 -14.20 9.00
CA THR A 255 -21.86 -15.13 10.12
C THR A 255 -23.13 -14.86 10.90
N VAL A 256 -23.95 -15.90 11.06
CA VAL A 256 -25.19 -15.82 11.84
C VAL A 256 -24.93 -16.46 13.19
N TYR A 257 -25.33 -15.74 14.23
CA TYR A 257 -25.31 -16.19 15.61
C TYR A 257 -26.73 -16.30 16.13
N ASP A 258 -26.98 -17.30 16.96
CA ASP A 258 -28.15 -17.30 17.83
C ASP A 258 -27.96 -16.22 18.90
N LEU A 259 -28.95 -15.33 19.07
CA LEU A 259 -28.88 -14.21 20.00
C LEU A 259 -28.91 -14.67 21.47
N ASN A 260 -29.59 -15.78 21.77
CA ASN A 260 -29.72 -16.28 23.15
C ASN A 260 -28.37 -16.82 23.65
N THR A 261 -27.73 -17.68 22.85
CA THR A 261 -26.51 -18.38 23.25
C THR A 261 -25.22 -17.76 22.72
N ASN A 262 -25.32 -16.79 21.80
CA ASN A 262 -24.21 -16.23 21.03
C ASN A 262 -23.37 -17.29 20.29
N LYS A 263 -23.95 -18.46 20.01
CA LYS A 263 -23.30 -19.52 19.22
C LYS A 263 -23.49 -19.26 17.74
N GLN A 264 -22.44 -19.54 16.97
CA GLN A 264 -22.50 -19.46 15.52
C GLN A 264 -23.31 -20.64 14.99
N VAL A 265 -24.28 -20.33 14.14
CA VAL A 265 -25.28 -21.28 13.62
C VAL A 265 -25.31 -21.31 12.09
N ALA A 266 -24.81 -20.27 11.42
CA ALA A 266 -24.68 -20.26 9.97
C ALA A 266 -23.46 -19.47 9.49
N THR A 267 -22.99 -19.83 8.29
CA THR A 267 -22.00 -19.07 7.52
C THR A 267 -22.48 -18.86 6.10
N GLY A 268 -22.12 -17.72 5.52
CA GLY A 268 -22.37 -17.42 4.12
C GLY A 268 -21.17 -16.70 3.53
N ASN A 269 -20.92 -16.93 2.25
CA ASN A 269 -19.96 -16.19 1.47
C ASN A 269 -20.63 -15.84 0.14
N TYR A 270 -20.63 -14.56 -0.16
CA TYR A 270 -21.16 -14.01 -1.39
C TYR A 270 -20.03 -13.27 -2.09
N GLY A 271 -19.69 -13.70 -3.31
CA GLY A 271 -18.52 -13.22 -4.02
C GLY A 271 -18.63 -11.78 -4.53
N ASN A 272 -18.13 -11.56 -5.75
CA ASN A 272 -18.13 -10.22 -6.35
C ASN A 272 -19.58 -9.74 -6.60
N HIS A 273 -19.95 -8.62 -5.99
CA HIS A 273 -21.28 -8.04 -6.11
C HIS A 273 -21.22 -6.52 -6.06
N VAL A 274 -22.12 -5.87 -6.80
CA VAL A 274 -22.19 -4.40 -6.88
C VAL A 274 -23.54 -3.96 -6.35
N VAL A 275 -23.53 -3.15 -5.30
CA VAL A 275 -24.74 -2.55 -4.77
C VAL A 275 -24.81 -1.12 -5.30
N PRO A 276 -25.89 -0.74 -5.99
CA PRO A 276 -26.07 0.62 -6.46
C PRO A 276 -26.16 1.58 -5.26
N LYS A 277 -25.97 2.87 -5.53
CA LYS A 277 -26.21 3.89 -4.51
C LYS A 277 -27.72 4.00 -4.27
N GLY A 278 -28.15 3.73 -3.04
CA GLY A 278 -29.56 3.78 -2.68
C GLY A 278 -29.80 3.53 -1.20
N GLN A 279 -31.06 3.64 -0.81
CA GLN A 279 -31.55 3.17 0.48
C GLN A 279 -32.32 1.88 0.24
N ASN A 280 -32.10 0.89 1.09
CA ASN A 280 -32.84 -0.38 1.08
C ASN A 280 -32.74 -1.16 -0.24
N GLU A 281 -31.53 -1.23 -0.80
CA GLU A 281 -31.27 -2.06 -1.98
C GLU A 281 -31.35 -3.55 -1.60
N PRO A 282 -32.18 -4.37 -2.27
CA PRO A 282 -32.35 -5.76 -1.89
C PRO A 282 -31.09 -6.58 -2.24
N VAL A 283 -30.54 -7.26 -1.24
CA VAL A 283 -29.40 -8.16 -1.37
C VAL A 283 -29.78 -9.54 -0.85
N THR A 284 -29.62 -10.55 -1.69
CA THR A 284 -29.88 -11.95 -1.31
C THR A 284 -28.55 -12.64 -1.02
N LEU A 285 -28.31 -12.99 0.25
CA LEU A 285 -27.07 -13.58 0.71
C LEU A 285 -27.25 -15.09 0.96
N PRO A 286 -26.57 -15.97 0.21
CA PRO A 286 -26.65 -17.40 0.44
C PRO A 286 -25.90 -17.78 1.72
N VAL A 287 -26.61 -18.47 2.62
CA VAL A 287 -26.09 -18.95 3.90
C VAL A 287 -26.33 -20.45 4.05
N THR A 288 -25.42 -21.11 4.74
CA THR A 288 -25.57 -22.51 5.15
C THR A 288 -25.60 -22.55 6.67
N PHE A 289 -26.72 -22.99 7.21
CA PHE A 289 -26.90 -23.26 8.61
C PHE A 289 -26.31 -24.63 8.91
N SER A 290 -25.46 -24.70 9.92
CA SER A 290 -24.86 -25.94 10.38
C SER A 290 -24.46 -25.79 11.83
N TYR A 291 -24.99 -26.65 12.69
CA TYR A 291 -24.65 -26.66 14.10
C TYR A 291 -24.59 -28.09 14.62
N THR A 292 -23.63 -28.33 15.50
CA THR A 292 -23.42 -29.63 16.15
C THR A 292 -23.31 -29.41 17.65
N ALA A 293 -24.12 -30.12 18.42
CA ALA A 293 -24.10 -30.11 19.88
C ALA A 293 -23.67 -31.49 20.42
N LEU A 294 -23.13 -31.49 21.65
CA LEU A 294 -22.76 -32.72 22.33
C LEU A 294 -23.99 -33.50 22.83
N ASN A 295 -25.02 -32.78 23.28
CA ASN A 295 -26.22 -33.32 23.90
C ASN A 295 -27.48 -32.64 23.33
N THR A 296 -28.61 -33.32 23.38
CA THR A 296 -29.93 -32.76 23.06
C THR A 296 -30.42 -31.73 24.07
N SER A 297 -29.72 -31.56 25.21
CA SER A 297 -30.00 -30.51 26.19
C SER A 297 -29.39 -29.15 25.82
N ASP A 298 -28.72 -29.04 24.67
CA ASP A 298 -28.13 -27.78 24.21
C ASP A 298 -29.23 -26.79 23.82
N THR A 299 -29.16 -25.59 24.39
CA THR A 299 -30.20 -24.56 24.20
C THR A 299 -30.27 -24.06 22.76
N THR A 300 -29.14 -23.93 22.06
CA THR A 300 -29.12 -23.49 20.66
C THR A 300 -29.82 -24.51 19.77
N TRP A 301 -29.57 -25.81 19.98
CA TRP A 301 -30.24 -26.85 19.21
C TRP A 301 -31.74 -26.92 19.51
N ASN A 302 -32.13 -26.80 20.78
CA ASN A 302 -33.54 -26.78 21.19
C ASN A 302 -34.29 -25.56 20.65
N ASP A 303 -33.69 -24.37 20.68
CA ASP A 303 -34.30 -23.15 20.13
C ASP A 303 -34.65 -23.32 18.64
N TYR A 304 -33.76 -23.94 17.85
CA TYR A 304 -34.01 -24.25 16.44
C TYR A 304 -35.02 -25.38 16.24
N TYR A 305 -34.94 -26.42 17.06
CA TYR A 305 -35.85 -27.55 16.98
C TYR A 305 -37.29 -27.14 17.35
N ASP A 306 -37.49 -26.35 18.40
CA ASP A 306 -38.81 -25.91 18.85
C ASP A 306 -39.41 -24.84 17.93
N ALA A 307 -38.59 -23.93 17.38
CA ALA A 307 -39.06 -22.93 16.43
C ALA A 307 -39.47 -23.51 15.06
N CYS A 308 -38.84 -24.62 14.63
CA CYS A 308 -39.10 -25.26 13.33
C CYS A 308 -39.89 -26.58 13.44
N GLY A 309 -40.17 -27.06 14.65
CA GLY A 309 -40.86 -28.32 14.91
C GLY A 309 -42.33 -28.30 14.51
N HIS A 310 -42.95 -29.45 14.25
CA HIS A 310 -44.35 -29.56 13.80
C HIS A 310 -45.34 -28.69 14.60
N ILE A 311 -46.23 -27.95 13.92
CA ILE A 311 -47.27 -27.12 14.57
C ILE A 311 -48.40 -28.03 15.03
N TRP A 312 -48.49 -28.25 16.34
CA TRP A 312 -49.65 -28.89 16.94
C TRP A 312 -50.78 -27.87 17.11
N THR A 313 -52.02 -28.34 16.96
CA THR A 313 -53.20 -27.50 17.15
C THR A 313 -53.21 -26.95 18.58
N GLY A 314 -53.15 -25.61 18.72
CA GLY A 314 -53.17 -24.93 20.02
C GLY A 314 -51.80 -24.59 20.61
N THR A 315 -50.69 -24.94 19.94
CA THR A 315 -49.34 -24.52 20.35
C THR A 315 -48.82 -23.41 19.45
N VAL A 316 -48.22 -22.36 20.04
CA VAL A 316 -47.53 -21.29 19.31
C VAL A 316 -46.04 -21.61 19.28
N ARG A 317 -45.44 -21.57 18.08
CA ARG A 317 -43.99 -21.74 17.91
C ARG A 317 -43.25 -20.52 18.46
N PRO A 318 -42.13 -20.68 19.17
CA PRO A 318 -41.27 -19.57 19.51
C PRO A 318 -40.59 -19.01 18.25
N ASP A 319 -40.35 -17.71 18.23
CA ASP A 319 -39.58 -17.06 17.16
C ASP A 319 -38.06 -17.25 17.37
N LEU A 320 -37.33 -17.34 16.26
CA LEU A 320 -35.88 -17.39 16.24
C LEU A 320 -35.30 -16.00 16.47
N LYS A 321 -34.26 -15.93 17.30
CA LYS A 321 -33.53 -14.70 17.56
C LYS A 321 -32.15 -14.80 16.94
N LEU A 322 -31.89 -14.00 15.92
CA LEU A 322 -30.69 -14.08 15.13
C LEU A 322 -29.92 -12.76 15.19
N ARG A 323 -28.59 -12.88 15.29
CA ARG A 323 -27.65 -11.79 15.11
C ARG A 323 -26.80 -12.09 13.89
N LEU A 324 -26.87 -11.21 12.90
CA LEU A 324 -26.07 -11.28 11.68
C LEU A 324 -24.87 -10.35 11.81
N VAL A 325 -23.68 -10.88 11.55
CA VAL A 325 -22.46 -10.11 11.38
C VAL A 325 -22.00 -10.28 9.94
N VAL A 326 -21.87 -9.17 9.23
CA VAL A 326 -21.46 -9.12 7.83
C VAL A 326 -20.09 -8.46 7.75
N GLN A 327 -19.09 -9.22 7.31
CA GLN A 327 -17.76 -8.72 7.01
C GLN A 327 -17.66 -8.43 5.50
N MET A 328 -17.40 -7.18 5.16
CA MET A 328 -17.38 -6.71 3.78
C MET A 328 -15.94 -6.54 3.30
N SER A 329 -15.64 -7.00 2.09
CA SER A 329 -14.41 -6.66 1.36
C SER A 329 -14.78 -5.73 0.20
N ILE A 330 -14.37 -4.46 0.29
CA ILE A 330 -14.75 -3.42 -0.67
C ILE A 330 -13.54 -3.07 -1.52
N LEU A 331 -13.73 -2.95 -2.84
CA LEU A 331 -12.67 -2.57 -3.76
C LEU A 331 -12.19 -1.14 -3.46
N GLY A 332 -10.88 -0.99 -3.22
CA GLY A 332 -10.24 0.31 -2.95
C GLY A 332 -10.27 0.76 -1.49
N LEU A 333 -10.90 0.00 -0.58
CA LEU A 333 -10.82 0.24 0.86
C LEU A 333 -9.80 -0.72 1.49
N VAL A 334 -8.86 -0.18 2.27
CA VAL A 334 -7.93 -1.00 3.04
C VAL A 334 -8.64 -1.45 4.32
N GLY A 335 -8.86 -2.76 4.44
CA GLY A 335 -9.51 -3.38 5.59
C GLY A 335 -10.84 -4.07 5.25
N HIS A 336 -11.45 -4.67 6.26
CA HIS A 336 -12.70 -5.41 6.15
C HIS A 336 -13.72 -4.84 7.15
N PRO A 337 -14.47 -3.78 6.78
CA PRO A 337 -15.48 -3.25 7.69
C PRO A 337 -16.53 -4.31 8.02
N GLU A 338 -16.94 -4.31 9.28
CA GLU A 338 -17.95 -5.23 9.81
C GLU A 338 -19.23 -4.44 10.14
N ALA A 339 -20.37 -4.98 9.73
CA ALA A 339 -21.69 -4.48 10.08
C ALA A 339 -22.45 -5.57 10.84
N SER A 340 -23.11 -5.21 11.94
CA SER A 340 -23.91 -6.14 12.73
C SER A 340 -25.36 -5.69 12.81
N THR A 341 -26.29 -6.61 12.63
CA THR A 341 -27.72 -6.38 12.80
C THR A 341 -28.35 -7.56 13.53
N GLN A 342 -29.48 -7.34 14.19
CA GLN A 342 -30.16 -8.35 14.99
C GLN A 342 -31.66 -8.30 14.75
N ILE A 343 -32.30 -9.45 14.85
CA ILE A 343 -33.74 -9.63 14.68
C ILE A 343 -34.21 -10.69 15.68
N SER A 344 -35.30 -10.41 16.40
CA SER A 344 -35.83 -11.30 17.43
C SER A 344 -37.05 -12.09 17.01
N ASP A 345 -37.73 -11.65 15.95
CA ASP A 345 -39.09 -12.07 15.62
C ASP A 345 -39.09 -12.83 14.28
N VAL A 346 -38.20 -13.83 14.18
CA VAL A 346 -38.02 -14.61 12.95
C VAL A 346 -38.78 -15.92 13.02
N THR A 347 -39.91 -15.99 12.32
CA THR A 347 -40.67 -17.25 12.18
C THR A 347 -39.94 -18.24 11.27
N CYS A 348 -39.87 -19.53 11.65
CA CYS A 348 -39.23 -20.55 10.81
C CYS A 348 -40.01 -20.82 9.50
N PRO A 349 -39.37 -20.78 8.31
CA PRO A 349 -40.00 -20.85 6.99
C PRO A 349 -40.26 -22.28 6.54
N PHE A 350 -39.79 -23.26 7.31
CA PHE A 350 -40.07 -24.68 7.10
C PHE A 350 -40.66 -25.29 8.35
N GLU A 351 -41.26 -26.45 8.16
CA GLU A 351 -41.84 -27.25 9.22
C GLU A 351 -41.24 -28.64 9.15
N LEU A 352 -40.73 -29.11 10.28
CA LEU A 352 -40.29 -30.48 10.42
C LEU A 352 -41.51 -31.42 10.51
N PRO A 353 -41.46 -32.62 9.90
CA PRO A 353 -42.55 -33.58 9.97
C PRO A 353 -42.86 -33.99 11.42
N ALA A 354 -44.09 -34.40 11.74
CA ALA A 354 -44.48 -34.80 13.10
C ALA A 354 -43.60 -35.91 13.72
N ASN A 355 -42.99 -36.74 12.86
CA ASN A 355 -42.05 -37.80 13.24
C ASN A 355 -40.58 -37.37 13.08
N SER A 356 -40.30 -36.07 12.98
CA SER A 356 -38.94 -35.56 12.89
C SER A 356 -38.22 -35.77 14.21
N VAL A 357 -37.41 -36.83 14.24
CA VAL A 357 -36.40 -37.16 15.27
C VAL A 357 -36.92 -37.44 16.68
#